data_AF-A0AAJ2IVV2-F1
#
_entry.id   AF-A0AAJ2IVV2-F1
#
_cell.length_a   1.000
_cell.length_b   1.000
_cell.length_c   1.000
_cell.angle_alpha   90.00
_cell.angle_beta   90.00
_cell.angle_gamma   90.00
#
_symmetry.space_group_name_H-M   'P 1'
#
loop_
_entity.id
_entity.type
_entity.pdbx_description
1 polymer ?
#
loop_
_entity_poly.entity_id
_entity_poly.type
_entity_poly.pdbx_seq_one_letter_code
_entity_poly.pdbx_strand_id
1 'polypeptide(L)'
;MDLIATFSKILAEYDSSTMGWVTNIITNATTQVALYLAAIVLVMELAKMFERVNTSNNGVMMPRFFAEIAWRGAVSGVMIALSRYIVEFMVLVGIGLVKLMGKYANGAFDVLPNVDISSSTSIWDTIGGILTGNFLTFALAYSVGVLISLAAYVMLTVLIMLRFFQLYVLLALAPLPMASFASAEHQNIGITYLKYIGAYALQPAVLLTVIGVYHFMSTAGWDISGWQIPGIMASVDGIKELLSGIVQGFIFIIALWQSHNISSKLLGV
;
A
#
# COMPACT_ATOMS: atom_id res chain seq x y z
N MET A 1 1.35 6.88 -17.44
CA MET A 1 2.21 5.91 -16.72
C MET A 1 1.50 4.58 -16.74
N ASP A 2 2.17 3.48 -17.08
CA ASP A 2 1.59 2.15 -16.87
C ASP A 2 1.60 1.84 -15.36
N LEU A 3 0.45 2.07 -14.71
CA LEU A 3 0.26 1.83 -13.29
C LEU A 3 0.50 0.37 -12.95
N ILE A 4 0.08 -0.56 -13.81
CA ILE A 4 0.23 -2.00 -13.57
C ILE A 4 1.71 -2.37 -13.65
N ALA A 5 2.44 -1.90 -14.65
CA ALA A 5 3.89 -2.14 -14.74
C ALA A 5 4.66 -1.53 -13.57
N THR A 6 4.21 -0.41 -13.02
CA THR A 6 4.89 0.25 -11.88
C THR A 6 4.56 -0.43 -10.55
N PHE A 7 3.31 -0.83 -10.32
CA PHE A 7 2.89 -1.54 -9.11
C PHE A 7 3.34 -3.01 -9.07
N SER A 8 3.63 -3.60 -10.22
CA SER A 8 4.04 -5.01 -10.33
C SER A 8 5.54 -5.25 -10.31
N LYS A 9 6.35 -4.21 -10.08
CA LYS A 9 7.80 -4.37 -9.88
C LYS A 9 8.10 -5.04 -8.55
N ILE A 10 9.03 -5.99 -8.58
CA ILE A 10 9.60 -6.62 -7.38
C ILE A 10 10.53 -5.60 -6.70
N LEU A 11 10.72 -5.68 -5.37
CA LEU A 11 11.61 -4.76 -4.63
C LEU A 11 13.00 -4.67 -5.27
N ALA A 12 13.61 -5.81 -5.61
CA ALA A 12 14.92 -5.86 -6.26
C ALA A 12 14.96 -5.17 -7.64
N GLU A 13 13.82 -5.05 -8.31
CA GLU A 13 13.68 -4.44 -9.64
C GLU A 13 13.33 -2.94 -9.56
N TYR A 14 12.88 -2.48 -8.38
CA TYR A 14 12.62 -1.06 -8.15
C TYR A 14 13.91 -0.27 -7.94
N ASP A 15 14.83 -0.77 -7.10
CA ASP A 15 16.21 -0.24 -6.99
C ASP A 15 17.17 -1.31 -6.47
N SER A 16 18.07 -1.77 -7.34
CA SER A 16 19.06 -2.81 -7.03
C SER A 16 20.10 -2.35 -6.00
N SER A 17 20.37 -1.05 -5.90
CA SER A 17 21.37 -0.50 -4.98
C SER A 17 20.86 -0.47 -3.54
N THR A 18 19.64 0.03 -3.34
CA THR A 18 18.95 0.01 -2.05
C THR A 18 18.71 -1.41 -1.56
N MET A 19 18.30 -2.33 -2.45
CA MET A 19 18.13 -3.73 -2.07
C MET A 19 19.46 -4.39 -1.67
N GLY A 20 20.55 -4.13 -2.41
CA GLY A 20 21.89 -4.58 -2.04
C GLY A 20 22.30 -4.09 -0.64
N TRP A 21 22.05 -2.82 -0.33
CA TRP A 21 22.29 -2.27 1.00
C TRP A 21 21.42 -2.92 2.08
N VAL A 22 20.12 -3.05 1.87
CA VAL A 22 19.19 -3.69 2.81
C VAL A 22 19.60 -5.14 3.09
N THR A 23 20.00 -5.90 2.06
CA THR A 23 20.44 -7.30 2.23
C THR A 23 21.75 -7.42 2.99
N ASN A 24 22.68 -6.46 2.84
CA ASN A 24 23.89 -6.38 3.64
C ASN A 24 23.58 -6.09 5.11
N ILE A 25 22.63 -5.19 5.39
CA ILE A 25 22.18 -4.90 6.76
C ILE A 25 21.51 -6.13 7.39
N ILE A 26 20.63 -6.82 6.66
CA ILE A 26 19.96 -8.03 7.16
C ILE A 26 20.97 -9.12 7.48
N THR A 27 21.92 -9.38 6.58
CA THR A 27 22.87 -10.49 6.72
C THR A 27 23.88 -10.21 7.84
N ASN A 28 24.38 -8.97 7.93
CA ASN A 28 25.49 -8.65 8.84
C ASN A 28 25.05 -8.05 10.18
N ALA A 29 23.88 -7.44 10.27
CA ALA A 29 23.40 -6.79 11.49
C ALA A 29 22.11 -7.44 12.01
N THR A 30 21.02 -7.32 11.27
CA THR A 30 19.69 -7.64 11.82
C THR A 30 19.51 -9.12 12.14
N THR A 31 20.05 -10.02 11.30
CA THR A 31 20.02 -11.48 11.56
C THR A 31 20.81 -11.84 12.81
N GLN A 32 21.97 -11.22 13.02
CA GLN A 32 22.79 -11.47 14.22
C GLN A 32 22.05 -11.01 15.50
N VAL A 33 21.50 -9.80 15.47
CA VAL A 33 20.72 -9.26 16.59
C VAL A 33 19.47 -10.11 16.87
N ALA A 34 18.79 -10.58 15.82
CA ALA A 34 17.64 -11.47 15.95
C ALA A 34 18.02 -12.82 16.57
N LEU A 35 19.19 -13.38 16.23
CA LEU A 35 19.68 -14.61 16.86
C LEU A 35 19.96 -14.41 18.35
N TYR A 36 20.55 -13.27 18.75
CA TYR A 36 20.74 -12.95 20.17
C TYR A 36 19.41 -12.80 20.91
N LEU A 37 18.43 -12.11 20.31
CA LEU A 37 17.08 -12.00 20.87
C LEU A 37 16.42 -13.38 21.02
N ALA A 38 16.49 -14.23 19.99
CA ALA A 38 15.92 -15.58 20.03
C ALA A 38 16.58 -16.44 21.12
N ALA A 39 17.90 -16.31 21.31
CA ALA A 39 18.62 -17.00 22.38
C ALA A 39 18.12 -16.58 23.76
N ILE A 40 17.95 -15.28 24.02
CA ILE A 40 17.41 -14.77 25.29
C ILE A 40 15.99 -15.28 25.52
N VAL A 41 15.13 -15.22 24.50
CA VAL A 41 13.74 -15.67 24.57
C VAL A 41 13.66 -17.19 24.82
N LEU A 42 14.52 -17.98 24.19
CA LEU A 42 14.64 -19.42 24.44
C LEU A 42 15.05 -19.73 25.88
N VAL A 43 16.00 -18.98 26.44
CA VAL A 43 16.41 -19.14 27.85
C VAL A 43 15.25 -18.84 28.80
N MET A 44 14.41 -17.84 28.49
CA MET A 44 13.21 -17.55 29.27
C MET A 44 12.17 -18.68 29.20
N GLU A 45 11.97 -19.31 28.03
CA GLU A 45 11.08 -20.49 27.94
C GLU A 45 11.62 -21.69 28.72
N LEU A 46 12.93 -21.90 28.65
CA LEU A 46 13.62 -22.95 29.39
C LEU A 46 13.42 -22.78 30.91
N ALA A 47 13.57 -21.54 31.43
CA ALA A 47 13.35 -21.23 32.84
C ALA A 47 11.92 -21.54 33.29
N LYS A 48 10.90 -21.09 32.52
CA LYS A 48 9.48 -21.37 32.80
C LYS A 48 9.16 -22.86 32.81
N MET A 49 9.83 -23.63 31.98
CA MET A 49 9.66 -25.08 31.90
C MET A 49 10.31 -25.80 33.09
N PHE A 50 11.48 -25.36 33.55
CA PHE A 50 12.06 -25.88 34.80
C PHE A 50 11.14 -25.61 35.99
N GLU A 51 10.52 -24.44 36.09
CA GLU A 51 9.52 -24.15 37.13
C GLU A 51 8.28 -25.06 37.04
N ARG A 52 7.77 -25.32 35.82
CA ARG A 52 6.66 -26.26 35.60
C ARG A 52 7.00 -27.69 35.98
N VAL A 53 8.21 -28.15 35.66
CA VAL A 53 8.70 -29.51 35.99
C VAL A 53 8.89 -29.67 37.50
N ASN A 54 9.38 -28.64 38.19
CA ASN A 54 9.57 -28.68 39.65
C ASN A 54 8.25 -28.65 40.43
N THR A 55 7.19 -28.10 39.84
CA THR A 55 5.85 -28.00 40.47
C THR A 55 4.98 -29.23 40.18
N SER A 56 5.31 -30.02 39.15
CA SER A 56 4.54 -31.17 38.72
C SER A 56 5.22 -32.48 39.16
N ASN A 57 4.59 -33.23 40.07
CA ASN A 57 5.06 -34.52 40.61
C ASN A 57 5.16 -35.70 39.60
N ASN A 58 5.09 -35.45 38.28
CA ASN A 58 5.20 -36.47 37.25
C ASN A 58 6.57 -36.42 36.56
N GLY A 59 7.49 -37.28 36.99
CA GLY A 59 8.87 -37.39 36.48
C GLY A 59 9.02 -37.86 35.02
N VAL A 60 7.92 -38.14 34.31
CA VAL A 60 7.92 -38.59 32.90
C VAL A 60 7.83 -37.42 31.90
N MET A 61 7.72 -36.19 32.40
CA MET A 61 7.44 -35.02 31.58
C MET A 61 8.69 -34.36 30.98
N MET A 62 9.90 -34.68 31.48
CA MET A 62 11.16 -34.04 31.05
C MET A 62 11.45 -34.14 29.55
N PRO A 63 11.41 -35.31 28.88
CA PRO A 63 11.82 -35.40 27.47
C PRO A 63 10.88 -34.68 26.50
N ARG A 64 9.57 -34.68 26.80
CA ARG A 64 8.56 -34.02 25.96
C ARG A 64 8.70 -32.50 26.00
N PHE A 65 9.05 -31.95 27.15
CA PHE A 65 9.28 -30.51 27.30
C PHE A 65 10.55 -30.03 26.59
N PHE A 66 11.66 -30.77 26.69
CA PHE A 66 12.87 -30.44 25.91
C PHE A 66 12.64 -30.56 24.39
N ALA A 67 11.85 -31.53 23.94
CA ALA A 67 11.47 -31.65 22.54
C ALA A 67 10.62 -30.46 22.05
N GLU A 68 9.73 -29.92 22.89
CA GLU A 68 8.91 -28.75 22.54
C GLU A 68 9.75 -27.47 22.38
N ILE A 69 10.70 -27.23 23.30
CA ILE A 69 11.63 -26.09 23.20
C ILE A 69 12.53 -26.21 21.99
N ALA A 70 13.09 -27.41 21.75
CA ALA A 70 13.95 -27.66 20.59
C ALA A 70 13.19 -27.41 19.28
N TRP A 71 11.93 -27.83 19.19
CA TRP A 71 11.07 -27.55 18.04
C TRP A 71 10.83 -26.05 17.84
N ARG A 72 10.48 -25.31 18.90
CA ARG A 72 10.25 -23.85 18.83
C ARG A 72 11.52 -23.09 18.46
N GLY A 73 12.66 -23.47 19.04
CA GLY A 73 13.98 -22.93 18.70
C GLY A 73 14.34 -23.17 17.24
N ALA A 74 14.08 -24.38 16.72
CA ALA A 74 14.28 -24.70 15.31
C ALA A 74 13.38 -23.85 14.41
N VAL A 75 12.09 -23.73 14.72
CA VAL A 75 11.14 -22.89 13.97
C VAL A 75 11.58 -21.43 13.98
N SER A 76 11.97 -20.88 15.14
CA SER A 76 12.45 -19.50 15.22
C SER A 76 13.74 -19.29 14.42
N GLY A 77 14.68 -20.24 14.48
CA GLY A 77 15.93 -20.16 13.71
C GLY A 77 15.67 -20.14 12.20
N VAL A 78 14.77 -21.01 11.73
CA VAL A 78 14.32 -21.04 10.33
C VAL A 78 13.62 -19.73 9.94
N MET A 79 12.73 -19.20 10.78
CA MET A 79 12.02 -17.95 10.52
C MET A 79 12.96 -16.74 10.44
N ILE A 80 14.00 -16.67 11.28
CA ILE A 80 15.01 -15.61 11.23
C ILE A 80 15.82 -15.72 9.94
N ALA A 81 16.33 -16.92 9.63
CA ALA A 81 17.18 -17.17 8.46
C ALA A 81 16.43 -16.94 7.13
N LEU A 82 15.14 -17.30 7.08
CA LEU A 82 14.30 -17.15 5.89
C LEU A 82 13.46 -15.88 5.90
N SER A 83 13.62 -15.00 6.89
CA SER A 83 12.82 -13.78 7.06
C SER A 83 12.70 -12.96 5.78
N ARG A 84 13.81 -12.77 5.06
CA ARG A 84 13.84 -12.10 3.75
C ARG A 84 12.91 -12.75 2.73
N TYR A 85 13.02 -14.06 2.54
CA TYR A 85 12.22 -14.79 1.55
C TYR A 85 10.73 -14.77 1.88
N ILE A 86 10.38 -14.78 3.17
CA ILE A 86 8.99 -14.68 3.62
C ILE A 86 8.40 -13.33 3.18
N VAL A 87 9.09 -12.21 3.42
CA VAL A 87 8.62 -10.89 3.02
C VAL A 87 8.53 -10.77 1.49
N GLU A 88 9.55 -11.24 0.76
CA GLU A 88 9.54 -11.23 -0.71
C GLU A 88 8.38 -12.05 -1.28
N PHE A 89 8.08 -13.22 -0.71
CA PHE A 89 6.94 -14.04 -1.11
C PHE A 89 5.61 -13.32 -0.87
N MET A 90 5.44 -12.67 0.29
CA MET A 90 4.21 -11.91 0.59
C MET A 90 4.00 -10.77 -0.40
N VAL A 91 5.06 -10.04 -0.75
CA VAL A 91 4.97 -8.98 -1.77
C VAL A 91 4.65 -9.56 -3.15
N LEU A 92 5.21 -10.71 -3.50
CA LEU A 92 4.93 -11.39 -4.77
C LEU A 92 3.45 -11.79 -4.88
N VAL A 93 2.83 -12.28 -3.80
CA VAL A 93 1.38 -12.56 -3.77
C VAL A 93 0.56 -11.29 -4.06
N GLY A 94 0.92 -10.17 -3.43
CA GLY A 94 0.26 -8.88 -3.67
C GLY A 94 0.42 -8.39 -5.11
N ILE A 95 1.62 -8.54 -5.69
CA ILE A 95 1.90 -8.22 -7.10
C ILE A 95 1.09 -9.13 -8.04
N GLY A 96 0.99 -10.43 -7.73
CA GLY A 96 0.19 -11.38 -8.50
C GLY A 96 -1.27 -10.95 -8.58
N LEU A 97 -1.82 -10.47 -7.45
CA LEU A 97 -3.18 -9.96 -7.39
C LEU A 97 -3.35 -8.70 -8.25
N VAL A 98 -2.40 -7.76 -8.21
CA VAL A 98 -2.38 -6.57 -9.08
C VAL A 98 -2.37 -6.95 -10.57
N LYS A 99 -1.55 -7.93 -10.98
CA LYS A 99 -1.48 -8.40 -12.38
C LYS A 99 -2.81 -9.02 -12.83
N LEU A 100 -3.45 -9.81 -11.97
CA LEU A 100 -4.75 -10.41 -12.25
C LEU A 100 -5.84 -9.34 -12.39
N MET A 101 -5.88 -8.35 -11.49
CA MET A 101 -6.79 -7.22 -11.61
C MET A 101 -6.58 -6.46 -12.92
N GLY A 102 -5.32 -6.19 -13.30
CA GLY A 102 -4.97 -5.56 -14.57
C GLY A 102 -5.53 -6.27 -15.80
N LYS A 103 -5.57 -7.62 -15.79
CA LYS A 103 -6.09 -8.43 -16.89
C LYS A 103 -7.62 -8.35 -17.03
N TYR A 104 -8.35 -8.20 -15.92
CA TYR A 104 -9.81 -8.16 -15.91
C TYR A 104 -10.39 -6.73 -15.87
N ALA A 105 -9.54 -5.71 -15.87
CA ALA A 105 -9.96 -4.32 -15.69
C ALA A 105 -10.45 -3.62 -16.96
N ASN A 106 -10.46 -4.26 -18.14
CA ASN A 106 -10.98 -3.67 -19.39
C ASN A 106 -10.52 -2.22 -19.67
N GLY A 107 -9.28 -1.86 -19.31
CA GLY A 107 -8.75 -0.49 -19.50
C GLY A 107 -9.10 0.53 -18.40
N ALA A 108 -9.87 0.16 -17.37
CA ALA A 108 -10.30 1.04 -16.27
C ALA A 108 -9.19 1.56 -15.35
N PHE A 109 -7.92 1.23 -15.61
CA PHE A 109 -6.77 1.76 -14.87
C PHE A 109 -6.00 2.83 -15.66
N ASP A 110 -6.43 3.20 -16.86
CA ASP A 110 -5.97 4.40 -17.55
C ASP A 110 -6.66 5.65 -16.97
N VAL A 111 -6.53 5.81 -15.65
CA VAL A 111 -7.17 6.88 -14.86
C VAL A 111 -6.09 7.85 -14.43
N LEU A 112 -5.37 8.39 -15.42
CA LEU A 112 -5.30 9.84 -15.38
C LEU A 112 -6.75 10.30 -15.55
N PRO A 113 -7.26 11.29 -14.79
CA PRO A 113 -8.39 12.04 -15.30
C PRO A 113 -7.91 12.58 -16.64
N ASN A 114 -8.21 11.86 -17.72
CA ASN A 114 -8.38 12.49 -19.00
C ASN A 114 -9.48 13.48 -18.66
N VAL A 115 -9.10 14.75 -18.54
CA VAL A 115 -10.07 15.80 -18.78
C VAL A 115 -10.45 15.52 -20.23
N ASP A 116 -11.42 14.64 -20.39
CA ASP A 116 -11.95 14.27 -21.68
C ASP A 116 -12.68 15.55 -22.09
N ILE A 117 -11.99 16.33 -22.91
CA ILE A 117 -12.56 17.47 -23.65
C ILE A 117 -13.47 16.87 -24.73
N SER A 118 -14.41 16.05 -24.29
CA SER A 118 -15.57 15.57 -25.02
C SER A 118 -16.84 16.25 -24.50
N SER A 119 -16.72 17.41 -23.84
CA SER A 119 -17.19 18.58 -24.58
C SER A 119 -16.17 18.82 -25.68
N SER A 120 -16.39 18.16 -26.83
CA SER A 120 -15.70 18.49 -28.07
C SER A 120 -16.17 19.88 -28.46
N THR A 121 -15.75 20.90 -27.70
CA THR A 121 -15.51 22.21 -28.25
C THR A 121 -14.36 21.98 -29.20
N SER A 122 -14.76 21.56 -30.40
CA SER A 122 -14.00 21.63 -31.62
C SER A 122 -13.06 22.83 -31.53
N ILE A 123 -11.89 22.73 -32.13
CA ILE A 123 -10.94 23.85 -32.22
C ILE A 123 -11.66 25.17 -32.63
N TRP A 124 -12.81 25.05 -33.33
CA TRP A 124 -13.78 26.10 -33.66
C TRP A 124 -14.60 26.73 -32.50
N ASP A 125 -14.93 26.03 -31.42
CA ASP A 125 -15.54 26.61 -30.20
C ASP A 125 -14.51 27.32 -29.33
N THR A 126 -13.27 26.82 -29.29
CA THR A 126 -12.15 27.53 -28.66
C THR A 126 -11.83 28.82 -29.43
N ILE A 127 -11.85 28.76 -30.77
CA ILE A 127 -11.77 29.94 -31.65
C ILE A 127 -13.03 30.84 -31.49
N GLY A 128 -14.22 30.25 -31.31
CA GLY A 128 -15.47 30.95 -31.03
C GLY A 128 -15.45 31.70 -29.70
N GLY A 129 -14.88 31.13 -28.64
CA GLY A 129 -14.67 31.77 -27.34
C GLY A 129 -13.61 32.89 -27.37
N ILE A 130 -12.59 32.76 -28.24
CA ILE A 130 -11.62 33.82 -28.56
C ILE A 130 -12.30 34.99 -29.28
N LEU A 131 -13.26 34.72 -30.18
CA LEU A 131 -14.05 35.75 -30.89
C LEU A 131 -15.15 36.39 -30.03
N THR A 132 -15.66 35.69 -29.02
CA THR A 132 -16.82 36.14 -28.20
C THR A 132 -16.40 36.70 -26.81
N GLY A 133 -15.11 36.86 -26.55
CA GLY A 133 -14.61 37.54 -25.33
C GLY A 133 -14.55 36.68 -24.05
N ASN A 134 -14.78 35.37 -24.14
CA ASN A 134 -14.80 34.47 -22.97
C ASN A 134 -13.52 33.62 -22.82
N PHE A 135 -12.43 34.02 -23.49
CA PHE A 135 -11.11 33.38 -23.45
C PHE A 135 -10.58 33.18 -22.03
N LEU A 136 -10.77 34.16 -21.14
CA LEU A 136 -10.24 34.10 -19.78
C LEU A 136 -10.85 32.95 -18.96
N THR A 137 -12.16 32.71 -19.12
CA THR A 137 -12.88 31.65 -18.39
C THR A 137 -12.44 30.26 -18.88
N PHE A 138 -12.36 30.05 -20.19
CA PHE A 138 -11.89 28.78 -20.77
C PHE A 138 -10.40 28.52 -20.52
N ALA A 139 -9.56 29.56 -20.54
CA ALA A 139 -8.14 29.43 -20.24
C ALA A 139 -7.89 29.13 -18.74
N LEU A 140 -8.65 29.74 -17.83
CA LEU A 140 -8.59 29.45 -16.39
C LEU A 140 -9.13 28.04 -16.09
N ALA A 141 -10.21 27.64 -16.74
CA ALA A 141 -10.77 26.30 -16.66
C ALA A 141 -9.75 25.21 -17.03
N TYR A 142 -9.12 25.40 -18.19
CA TYR A 142 -8.11 24.48 -18.71
C TYR A 142 -6.88 24.43 -17.80
N SER A 143 -6.40 25.58 -17.32
CA SER A 143 -5.22 25.61 -16.44
C SER A 143 -5.48 24.92 -15.09
N VAL A 144 -6.68 25.07 -14.52
CA VAL A 144 -7.06 24.37 -13.28
C VAL A 144 -7.21 22.87 -13.48
N GLY A 145 -7.82 22.43 -14.58
CA GLY A 145 -7.94 20.99 -14.90
C GLY A 145 -6.58 20.30 -15.07
N VAL A 146 -5.64 20.95 -15.75
CA VAL A 146 -4.26 20.46 -15.89
C VAL A 146 -3.52 20.44 -14.55
N LEU A 147 -3.73 21.42 -13.67
CA LEU A 147 -3.13 21.43 -12.34
C LEU A 147 -3.63 20.27 -11.47
N ILE A 148 -4.91 19.93 -11.55
CA ILE A 148 -5.50 18.83 -10.77
C ILE A 148 -5.01 17.48 -11.27
N SER A 149 -4.92 17.27 -12.59
CA SER A 149 -4.38 16.03 -13.16
C SER A 149 -2.89 15.86 -12.84
N LEU A 150 -2.11 16.95 -12.88
CA LEU A 150 -0.72 16.97 -12.43
C LEU A 150 -0.61 16.62 -10.93
N ALA A 151 -1.45 17.23 -10.08
CA ALA A 151 -1.44 16.96 -8.65
C ALA A 151 -1.79 15.50 -8.33
N ALA A 152 -2.78 14.92 -9.01
CA ALA A 152 -3.13 13.51 -8.87
C ALA A 152 -1.98 12.59 -9.30
N TYR A 153 -1.30 12.92 -10.41
CA TYR A 153 -0.13 12.17 -10.90
C TYR A 153 1.04 12.20 -9.91
N VAL A 154 1.35 13.38 -9.36
CA VAL A 154 2.40 13.55 -8.36
C VAL A 154 2.05 12.77 -7.09
N MET A 155 0.81 12.87 -6.61
CA MET A 155 0.34 12.11 -5.44
C MET A 155 0.48 10.60 -5.62
N LEU A 156 0.09 10.08 -6.78
CA LEU A 156 0.22 8.66 -7.08
C LEU A 156 1.69 8.23 -7.07
N THR A 157 2.58 9.01 -7.69
CA THR A 157 4.02 8.73 -7.72
C THR A 157 4.63 8.75 -6.32
N VAL A 158 4.27 9.74 -5.50
CA VAL A 158 4.72 9.85 -4.10
C VAL A 158 4.25 8.64 -3.28
N LEU A 159 3.00 8.20 -3.47
CA LEU A 159 2.45 7.06 -2.75
C LEU A 159 3.17 5.74 -3.11
N ILE A 160 3.52 5.55 -4.38
CA ILE A 160 4.35 4.42 -4.82
C ILE A 160 5.70 4.44 -4.12
N MET A 161 6.40 5.59 -4.13
CA MET A 161 7.71 5.73 -3.51
C MET A 161 7.66 5.45 -2.00
N LEU A 162 6.66 6.01 -1.30
CA LEU A 162 6.49 5.84 0.14
C LEU A 162 6.28 4.36 0.50
N ARG A 163 5.49 3.63 -0.30
CA ARG A 163 5.27 2.19 -0.10
C ARG A 163 6.58 1.41 -0.21
N PHE A 164 7.37 1.64 -1.25
CA PHE A 164 8.64 0.94 -1.42
C PHE A 164 9.60 1.26 -0.27
N PHE A 165 9.67 2.52 0.16
CA PHE A 165 10.43 2.91 1.34
C PHE A 165 9.99 2.14 2.60
N GLN A 166 8.70 2.10 2.89
CA GLN A 166 8.16 1.37 4.05
C GLN A 166 8.47 -0.14 3.96
N LEU A 167 8.33 -0.75 2.79
CA LEU A 167 8.67 -2.16 2.56
C LEU A 167 10.16 -2.43 2.75
N TYR A 168 11.06 -1.52 2.35
CA TYR A 168 12.49 -1.66 2.60
C TYR A 168 12.83 -1.57 4.09
N VAL A 169 12.23 -0.63 4.82
CA VAL A 169 12.43 -0.49 6.28
C VAL A 169 11.90 -1.73 7.01
N LEU A 170 10.70 -2.21 6.65
CA LEU A 170 10.16 -3.44 7.20
C LEU A 170 11.09 -4.61 6.89
N LEU A 171 11.47 -4.81 5.62
CA LEU A 171 12.36 -5.90 5.22
C LEU A 171 13.70 -5.87 5.99
N ALA A 172 14.30 -4.70 6.17
CA ALA A 172 15.55 -4.54 6.93
C ALA A 172 15.42 -4.95 8.40
N LEU A 173 14.24 -4.76 8.99
CA LEU A 173 13.93 -5.08 10.38
C LEU A 173 13.26 -6.45 10.56
N ALA A 174 12.90 -7.16 9.48
CA ALA A 174 12.14 -8.39 9.51
C ALA A 174 12.70 -9.51 10.41
N PRO A 175 14.03 -9.73 10.51
CA PRO A 175 14.56 -10.75 11.41
C PRO A 175 14.21 -10.53 12.90
N LEU A 176 14.08 -9.28 13.37
CA LEU A 176 13.84 -8.98 14.79
C LEU A 176 12.51 -9.51 15.33
N PRO A 177 11.34 -9.18 14.75
CA PRO A 177 10.06 -9.72 15.20
C PRO A 177 9.93 -11.22 14.90
N MET A 178 10.71 -11.76 13.95
CA MET A 178 10.74 -13.21 13.70
C MET A 178 11.42 -13.99 14.83
N ALA A 179 12.32 -13.37 15.60
CA ALA A 179 12.88 -13.96 16.82
C ALA A 179 11.82 -14.20 17.91
N SER A 180 10.69 -13.49 17.83
CA SER A 180 9.57 -13.63 18.76
C SER A 180 8.86 -14.98 18.68
N PHE A 181 9.04 -15.72 17.57
CA PHE A 181 8.54 -17.09 17.43
C PHE A 181 9.26 -18.10 18.34
N ALA A 182 10.41 -17.72 18.92
CA ALA A 182 11.12 -18.51 19.92
C ALA A 182 10.33 -18.68 21.21
N SER A 183 9.28 -17.87 21.47
CA SER A 183 8.39 -18.08 22.62
C SER A 183 6.90 -18.05 22.31
N ALA A 184 6.16 -18.96 22.94
CA ALA A 184 4.70 -19.05 22.88
C ALA A 184 4.01 -17.76 23.36
N GLU A 185 4.59 -17.07 24.34
CA GLU A 185 4.01 -15.83 24.90
C GLU A 185 4.23 -14.63 23.98
N HIS A 186 5.33 -14.64 23.21
CA HIS A 186 5.75 -13.52 22.37
C HIS A 186 5.41 -13.75 20.89
N GLN A 187 4.91 -14.93 20.52
CA GLN A 187 4.56 -15.30 19.14
C GLN A 187 3.60 -14.29 18.47
N ASN A 188 2.72 -13.64 19.24
CA ASN A 188 1.78 -12.65 18.71
C ASN A 188 2.48 -11.43 18.08
N ILE A 189 3.67 -11.05 18.56
CA ILE A 189 4.44 -9.94 17.99
C ILE A 189 4.87 -10.26 16.55
N GLY A 190 5.39 -11.47 16.33
CA GLY A 190 5.78 -11.95 14.99
C GLY A 190 4.59 -12.07 14.03
N ILE A 191 3.44 -12.56 14.53
CA ILE A 191 2.20 -12.65 13.75
C ILE A 191 1.67 -11.26 13.38
N THR A 192 1.68 -10.32 14.32
CA THR A 192 1.23 -8.94 14.09
C THR A 192 2.13 -8.23 13.06
N TYR A 193 3.43 -8.46 13.14
CA TYR A 193 4.38 -7.95 12.16
C TYR A 193 4.13 -8.50 10.75
N LEU A 194 3.84 -9.80 10.62
CA LEU A 194 3.43 -10.39 9.34
C LEU A 194 2.14 -9.77 8.80
N LYS A 195 1.15 -9.47 9.66
CA LYS A 195 -0.07 -8.75 9.25
C LYS A 195 0.26 -7.36 8.69
N TYR A 196 1.17 -6.62 9.33
CA TYR A 196 1.63 -5.33 8.81
C TYR A 196 2.26 -5.48 7.42
N ILE A 197 3.20 -6.42 7.23
CA ILE A 197 3.79 -6.67 5.90
C ILE A 197 2.72 -7.02 4.88
N GLY A 198 1.77 -7.88 5.24
CA GLY A 198 0.64 -8.22 4.38
C GLY A 198 -0.17 -6.99 3.95
N ALA A 199 -0.33 -6.01 4.84
CA ALA A 199 -1.12 -4.82 4.55
C ALA A 199 -0.41 -3.94 3.51
N TYR A 200 0.90 -3.78 3.63
CA TYR A 200 1.71 -3.07 2.63
C TYR A 200 1.87 -3.84 1.31
N ALA A 201 1.82 -5.18 1.36
CA ALA A 201 1.82 -6.04 0.18
C ALA A 201 0.51 -5.93 -0.62
N LEU A 202 -0.65 -5.83 0.06
CA LEU A 202 -1.98 -5.70 -0.56
C LEU A 202 -2.39 -4.26 -0.89
N GLN A 203 -1.72 -3.26 -0.32
CA GLN A 203 -1.99 -1.84 -0.58
C GLN A 203 -2.13 -1.46 -2.07
N PRO A 204 -1.26 -1.90 -3.02
CA PRO A 204 -1.41 -1.50 -4.42
C PRO A 204 -2.67 -2.07 -5.08
N ALA A 205 -3.13 -3.24 -4.64
CA ALA A 205 -4.37 -3.82 -5.14
C ALA A 205 -5.60 -3.05 -4.64
N VAL A 206 -5.58 -2.63 -3.37
CA VAL A 206 -6.62 -1.75 -2.81
C VAL A 206 -6.64 -0.43 -3.57
N LEU A 207 -5.48 0.16 -3.82
CA LEU A 207 -5.37 1.41 -4.57
C LEU A 207 -5.87 1.27 -6.02
N LEU A 208 -5.53 0.19 -6.72
CA LEU A 208 -6.11 -0.07 -8.04
C LEU A 208 -7.62 -0.23 -7.98
N THR A 209 -8.15 -0.93 -6.97
CA THR A 209 -9.61 -1.05 -6.79
C THR A 209 -10.27 0.32 -6.62
N VAL A 210 -9.71 1.20 -5.80
CA VAL A 210 -10.22 2.57 -5.60
C VAL A 210 -10.20 3.36 -6.91
N ILE A 211 -9.10 3.25 -7.68
CA ILE A 211 -8.96 3.90 -8.98
C ILE A 211 -10.00 3.37 -9.98
N GLY A 212 -10.20 2.05 -10.05
CA GLY A 212 -11.18 1.44 -10.94
C GLY A 212 -12.62 1.82 -10.58
N VAL A 213 -12.98 1.79 -9.29
CA VAL A 213 -14.31 2.22 -8.83
C VAL A 213 -14.53 3.70 -9.14
N TYR A 214 -13.53 4.55 -8.90
CA TYR A 214 -13.62 5.97 -9.22
C TYR A 214 -13.84 6.21 -10.72
N HIS A 215 -13.13 5.48 -11.60
CA HIS A 215 -13.32 5.57 -13.05
C HIS A 215 -14.78 5.31 -13.43
N PHE A 216 -15.37 4.20 -13.00
CA PHE A 216 -16.76 3.89 -13.30
C PHE A 216 -17.76 4.88 -12.68
N MET A 217 -17.50 5.36 -11.47
CA MET A 217 -18.35 6.38 -10.84
C MET A 217 -18.25 7.74 -11.54
N SER A 218 -17.08 8.11 -12.06
CA SER A 218 -16.91 9.35 -12.82
C SER A 218 -17.66 9.30 -14.16
N THR A 219 -17.61 8.17 -14.85
CA THR A 219 -18.35 7.95 -16.10
C THR A 219 -19.87 7.88 -15.89
N ALA A 220 -20.32 7.41 -14.73
CA ALA A 220 -21.74 7.38 -14.38
C ALA A 220 -22.36 8.77 -14.12
N GLY A 221 -21.54 9.83 -14.06
CA GLY A 221 -21.98 11.21 -13.84
C GLY A 221 -22.41 11.43 -12.40
N TRP A 222 -21.59 12.16 -11.63
CA TRP A 222 -22.06 12.71 -10.36
C TRP A 222 -23.01 13.85 -10.69
N ASP A 223 -24.32 13.61 -10.57
CA ASP A 223 -25.34 14.62 -10.81
C ASP A 223 -25.26 15.70 -9.70
N ILE A 224 -24.55 16.79 -10.01
CA ILE A 224 -24.33 17.93 -9.10
C ILE A 224 -25.38 19.02 -9.38
N SER A 225 -26.45 18.71 -10.13
CA SER A 225 -27.58 19.62 -10.39
C SER A 225 -28.27 20.12 -9.10
N GLY A 226 -28.09 19.43 -7.97
CA GLY A 226 -28.59 19.84 -6.66
C GLY A 226 -27.78 20.90 -5.90
N TRP A 227 -26.58 21.27 -6.37
CA TRP A 227 -25.75 22.28 -5.72
C TRP A 227 -26.12 23.69 -6.19
N GLN A 228 -26.86 24.42 -5.36
CA GLN A 228 -27.21 25.82 -5.62
C GLN A 228 -25.98 26.71 -5.40
N ILE A 229 -25.30 27.09 -6.48
CA ILE A 229 -24.25 28.12 -6.43
C ILE A 229 -24.93 29.50 -6.30
N PRO A 230 -24.78 30.23 -5.18
CA PRO A 230 -25.45 31.52 -5.00
C PRO A 230 -24.75 32.63 -5.78
N GLY A 231 -25.51 33.50 -6.45
CA GLY A 231 -25.01 34.72 -7.10
C GLY A 231 -24.80 34.62 -8.61
N ILE A 232 -24.10 35.61 -9.19
CA ILE A 232 -23.88 35.82 -10.65
C ILE A 232 -23.19 34.61 -11.34
N MET A 233 -22.70 33.63 -10.58
CA MET A 233 -22.18 32.35 -11.08
C MET A 233 -23.25 31.33 -11.51
N ALA A 234 -24.54 31.58 -11.25
CA ALA A 234 -25.63 30.68 -11.63
C ALA A 234 -25.94 30.68 -13.14
N SER A 235 -25.54 31.73 -13.87
CA SER A 235 -25.91 31.99 -15.27
C SER A 235 -24.89 31.50 -16.31
N VAL A 236 -23.82 30.83 -15.88
CA VAL A 236 -22.80 30.30 -16.80
C VAL A 236 -22.70 28.80 -16.53
N ASP A 237 -23.37 28.00 -17.35
CA ASP A 237 -23.39 26.53 -17.20
C ASP A 237 -21.97 25.93 -17.18
N GLY A 238 -21.01 26.57 -17.86
CA GLY A 238 -19.59 26.21 -17.80
C GLY A 238 -18.92 26.35 -16.42
N ILE A 239 -19.41 27.21 -15.52
CA ILE A 239 -18.86 27.35 -14.16
C ILE A 239 -19.31 26.18 -13.26
N LYS A 240 -20.54 25.67 -13.46
CA LYS A 240 -21.06 24.51 -12.73
C LYS A 240 -20.33 23.23 -13.13
N GLU A 241 -20.10 23.03 -14.43
CA GLU A 241 -19.32 21.91 -14.94
C GLU A 241 -17.86 21.95 -14.47
N LEU A 242 -17.27 23.16 -14.35
CA LEU A 242 -15.92 23.31 -13.83
C LEU A 242 -15.81 23.04 -12.34
N LEU A 243 -16.75 23.56 -11.54
CA LEU A 243 -16.76 23.33 -10.10
C LEU A 243 -16.96 21.82 -9.80
N SER A 244 -17.81 21.16 -10.58
CA SER A 244 -18.01 19.71 -10.57
C SER A 244 -16.70 18.95 -10.77
N GLY A 245 -15.97 19.23 -11.87
CA GLY A 245 -14.70 18.56 -12.15
C GLY A 245 -13.62 18.79 -11.08
N ILE A 246 -13.59 19.98 -10.49
CA ILE A 246 -12.67 20.30 -9.39
C ILE A 246 -13.02 19.49 -8.14
N VAL A 247 -14.28 19.46 -7.73
CA VAL A 247 -14.75 18.70 -6.57
C VAL A 247 -14.48 17.21 -6.75
N GLN A 248 -14.70 16.67 -7.94
CA GLN A 248 -14.42 15.28 -8.27
C GLN A 248 -12.91 14.96 -8.13
N GLY A 249 -12.04 15.86 -8.59
CA GLY A 249 -10.59 15.75 -8.43
C GLY A 249 -10.15 15.72 -6.96
N PHE A 250 -10.75 16.56 -6.11
CA PHE A 250 -10.47 16.53 -4.66
C PHE A 250 -10.93 15.23 -4.01
N ILE A 251 -12.11 14.71 -4.38
CA ILE A 251 -12.62 13.42 -3.88
C ILE A 251 -11.66 12.29 -4.27
N PHE A 252 -11.14 12.30 -5.50
CA PHE A 252 -10.16 11.32 -5.95
C PHE A 252 -8.88 11.36 -5.12
N ILE A 253 -8.33 12.55 -4.86
CA ILE A 253 -7.11 12.72 -4.06
C ILE A 253 -7.32 12.21 -2.63
N ILE A 254 -8.47 12.51 -2.02
CA ILE A 254 -8.82 12.03 -0.68
C ILE A 254 -8.97 10.50 -0.67
N ALA A 255 -9.63 9.93 -1.69
CA ALA A 255 -9.81 8.50 -1.83
C ALA A 255 -8.47 7.75 -2.02
N LEU A 256 -7.54 8.32 -2.80
CA LEU A 256 -6.17 7.80 -2.94
C LEU A 256 -5.45 7.77 -1.59
N TRP A 257 -5.58 8.83 -0.79
CA TRP A 257 -4.95 8.89 0.54
C TRP A 257 -5.58 7.88 1.51
N GLN A 258 -6.91 7.73 1.48
CA GLN A 258 -7.63 6.79 2.34
C GLN A 258 -7.30 5.32 2.02
N SER A 259 -6.88 5.01 0.79
CA SER A 259 -6.52 3.64 0.37
C SER A 259 -5.48 2.99 1.28
N HIS A 260 -4.55 3.78 1.85
CA HIS A 260 -3.56 3.32 2.80
C HIS A 260 -4.20 2.75 4.08
N ASN A 261 -5.18 3.47 4.65
CA ASN A 261 -5.90 3.08 5.86
C ASN A 261 -6.88 1.92 5.62
N ILE A 262 -7.36 1.74 4.39
CA ILE A 262 -8.23 0.61 4.04
C ILE A 262 -7.42 -0.69 4.05
N SER A 263 -6.21 -0.66 3.51
CA SER A 263 -5.34 -1.84 3.46
C SER A 263 -4.93 -2.36 4.84
N SER A 264 -4.66 -1.45 5.79
CA SER A 264 -4.31 -1.85 7.17
C SER A 264 -5.50 -2.51 7.88
N LYS A 265 -6.70 -1.94 7.74
CA LYS A 265 -7.94 -2.47 8.33
C LYS A 265 -8.31 -3.87 7.84
N LEU A 266 -8.03 -4.21 6.58
CA LEU A 266 -8.32 -5.54 6.02
C LEU A 266 -7.58 -6.66 6.75
N LEU A 267 -6.42 -6.37 7.33
CA LEU A 267 -5.63 -7.35 8.08
C LEU A 267 -5.70 -7.14 9.59
N GLY A 268 -6.60 -6.26 10.04
CA GLY A 268 -6.83 -5.97 11.45
C GLY A 268 -5.67 -5.24 12.12
N VAL A 269 -5.02 -4.33 11.38
CA VAL A 269 -3.87 -3.52 11.84
C VAL A 269 -4.02 -2.04 11.57
#